data_AF-A0A945E5T2-F1
#
_entry.id   AF-A0A945E5T2-F1
#
_cell.length_a   1.000
_cell.length_b   1.000
_cell.length_c   1.000
_cell.angle_alpha   90.00
_cell.angle_beta   90.00
_cell.angle_gamma   90.00
#
_symmetry.space_group_name_H-M   'P 1'
#
loop_
_entity.id
_entity.type
_entity.pdbx_description
1 polymer ?
#
loop_
_entity_poly.entity_id
_entity_poly.type
_entity_poly.pdbx_seq_one_letter_code
_entity_poly.pdbx_strand_id
1 'polypeptide(L)'
;VPPFFPTGALITYPATGRVEYERRLEGIRTHNRWLVDWCAAFPERRCGLPQVFLNDLDDTIADLQLAAENGFRSFMLPAVPPDSGMPGLYDPVYDRLWAVCRDLDLVVTQHGGSGNPSYGDAPAANLMYLLEVPFFAHRNLSHLIMSGVFERFPELKYVMTEQGVAWVLEDLRRMDGYHYQMSSGRVGELGFPAELVLPKKPSEYFDQNVWIGASFPSPSEAEAIRKVGIHKVMWGSDYPHHEGTFPYNRVHLRRSFSDWDEADLRTIFTDNAVEVYRFDAEALAPLAARIGPSVAEVATPVTKDEIPRDALSPAFTRP
;
A
#
# COMPACT_ATOMS: atom_id res chain seq x y z
N VAL A 1 7.98 -11.96 -8.82
CA VAL A 1 7.93 -11.08 -10.00
C VAL A 1 7.70 -11.90 -11.25
N PRO A 2 6.93 -11.40 -12.22
CA PRO A 2 6.76 -12.05 -13.51
C PRO A 2 8.10 -12.29 -14.20
N PRO A 3 8.20 -13.29 -15.09
CA PRO A 3 9.41 -13.53 -15.85
C PRO A 3 9.79 -12.27 -16.66
N PHE A 4 11.08 -12.17 -17.02
CA PHE A 4 11.66 -11.11 -17.88
C PHE A 4 11.86 -9.73 -17.25
N PHE A 5 11.67 -9.61 -15.93
CA PHE A 5 12.11 -8.44 -15.16
C PHE A 5 13.50 -8.67 -14.56
N PRO A 6 14.34 -7.63 -14.47
CA PRO A 6 15.69 -7.73 -13.92
C PRO A 6 15.75 -7.81 -12.39
N THR A 7 14.63 -7.59 -11.69
CA THR A 7 14.57 -7.46 -10.23
C THR A 7 13.43 -8.27 -9.61
N GLY A 8 13.50 -8.40 -8.27
CA GLY A 8 12.47 -9.00 -7.42
C GLY A 8 11.29 -8.09 -7.08
N ALA A 9 11.21 -6.89 -7.65
CA ALA A 9 10.08 -5.97 -7.52
C ALA A 9 9.56 -5.48 -8.88
N LEU A 10 8.26 -5.21 -8.99
CA LEU A 10 7.70 -4.56 -10.17
C LEU A 10 8.01 -3.06 -10.12
N ILE A 11 8.83 -2.60 -11.07
CA ILE A 11 9.34 -1.22 -11.16
C ILE A 11 9.12 -0.70 -12.59
N THR A 12 8.79 0.59 -12.73
CA THR A 12 8.39 1.20 -14.02
C THR A 12 9.55 1.64 -14.91
N TYR A 13 10.74 1.04 -14.76
CA TYR A 13 11.85 1.37 -15.65
C TYR A 13 11.49 0.98 -17.09
N PRO A 14 11.55 1.93 -18.05
CA PRO A 14 11.30 1.65 -19.45
C PRO A 14 12.12 0.48 -19.95
N ALA A 15 11.49 -0.35 -20.76
CA ALA A 15 12.21 -1.33 -21.55
C ALA A 15 13.13 -0.61 -22.55
N THR A 16 14.32 -1.17 -22.77
CA THR A 16 15.34 -0.64 -23.68
C THR A 16 14.95 -0.74 -25.16
N GLY A 17 13.88 -1.49 -25.47
CA GLY A 17 13.31 -1.58 -26.80
C GLY A 17 12.03 -2.41 -26.85
N ARG A 18 11.39 -2.42 -28.03
CA ARG A 18 10.09 -3.08 -28.31
C ARG A 18 10.04 -4.54 -27.86
N VAL A 19 11.06 -5.33 -28.17
CA VAL A 19 11.09 -6.77 -27.84
C VAL A 19 11.15 -7.01 -26.33
N GLU A 20 11.92 -6.19 -25.60
CA GLU A 20 11.97 -6.28 -24.14
C GLU A 20 10.64 -5.86 -23.51
N TYR A 21 10.02 -4.79 -24.05
CA TYR A 21 8.69 -4.35 -23.63
C TYR A 21 7.66 -5.47 -23.76
N GLU A 22 7.55 -6.07 -24.95
CA GLU A 22 6.60 -7.16 -25.23
C GLU A 22 6.84 -8.37 -24.31
N ARG A 23 8.09 -8.71 -24.01
CA ARG A 23 8.42 -9.79 -23.07
C ARG A 23 7.99 -9.47 -21.64
N ARG A 24 8.28 -8.26 -21.14
CA ARG A 24 7.89 -7.84 -19.79
C ARG A 24 6.37 -7.80 -19.66
N LEU A 25 5.67 -7.26 -20.65
CA LEU A 25 4.21 -7.24 -20.71
C LEU A 25 3.60 -8.65 -20.72
N GLU A 26 4.10 -9.55 -21.57
CA GLU A 26 3.62 -10.95 -21.57
C GLU A 26 3.97 -11.70 -20.28
N GLY A 27 5.09 -11.36 -19.63
CA GLY A 27 5.40 -11.84 -18.30
C GLY A 27 4.32 -11.47 -17.30
N ILE A 28 3.98 -10.17 -17.22
CA ILE A 28 2.90 -9.65 -16.36
C ILE A 28 1.57 -10.33 -16.67
N ARG A 29 1.16 -10.40 -17.94
CA ARG A 29 -0.10 -11.03 -18.34
C ARG A 29 -0.12 -12.52 -18.00
N THR A 30 1.00 -13.22 -18.13
CA THR A 30 1.13 -14.63 -17.70
C THR A 30 0.96 -14.78 -16.19
N HIS A 31 1.59 -13.91 -15.40
CA HIS A 31 1.41 -13.88 -13.96
C HIS A 31 -0.05 -13.62 -13.58
N ASN A 32 -0.70 -12.65 -14.22
CA ASN A 32 -2.10 -12.30 -13.95
C ASN A 32 -3.05 -13.45 -14.30
N ARG A 33 -2.82 -14.19 -15.40
CA ARG A 33 -3.58 -15.41 -15.73
C ARG A 33 -3.44 -16.48 -14.64
N TRP A 34 -2.21 -16.73 -14.17
CA TRP A 34 -1.99 -17.64 -13.04
C TRP A 34 -2.68 -17.16 -11.76
N LEU A 35 -2.68 -15.84 -11.52
CA LEU A 35 -3.29 -15.25 -10.33
C LEU A 35 -4.81 -15.48 -10.28
N VAL A 36 -5.48 -15.52 -11.45
CA VAL A 36 -6.90 -15.89 -11.55
C VAL A 36 -7.11 -17.30 -11.00
N ASP A 37 -6.38 -18.29 -11.51
CA ASP A 37 -6.47 -19.68 -11.07
C ASP A 37 -6.13 -19.83 -9.57
N TRP A 38 -5.11 -19.08 -9.12
CA TRP A 38 -4.69 -19.09 -7.73
C TRP A 38 -5.77 -18.56 -6.77
N CYS A 39 -6.44 -17.46 -7.12
CA CYS A 39 -7.51 -16.92 -6.31
C CYS A 39 -8.76 -17.81 -6.35
N ALA A 40 -9.08 -18.38 -7.51
CA ALA A 40 -10.21 -19.28 -7.70
C ALA A 40 -10.15 -20.56 -6.84
N ALA A 41 -8.96 -20.96 -6.37
CA ALA A 41 -8.82 -22.09 -5.45
C ALA A 41 -9.40 -21.83 -4.05
N PHE A 42 -9.48 -20.56 -3.61
CA PHE A 42 -10.08 -20.16 -2.32
C PHE A 42 -10.72 -18.77 -2.43
N PRO A 43 -11.78 -18.63 -3.25
CA PRO A 43 -12.32 -17.33 -3.67
C PRO A 43 -12.90 -16.52 -2.52
N GLU A 44 -13.30 -17.17 -1.42
CA GLU A 44 -13.85 -16.51 -0.24
C GLU A 44 -12.78 -15.73 0.53
N ARG A 45 -11.50 -16.12 0.42
CA ARG A 45 -10.39 -15.60 1.25
C ARG A 45 -9.14 -15.17 0.48
N ARG A 46 -9.20 -15.17 -0.86
CA ARG A 46 -8.10 -14.70 -1.73
C ARG A 46 -8.59 -13.57 -2.63
N CYS A 47 -8.06 -12.37 -2.40
CA CYS A 47 -8.15 -11.25 -3.33
C CYS A 47 -6.77 -11.01 -3.93
N GLY A 48 -6.59 -11.32 -5.21
CA GLY A 48 -5.34 -11.06 -5.91
C GLY A 48 -5.19 -9.59 -6.30
N LEU A 49 -3.94 -9.15 -6.45
CA LEU A 49 -3.58 -7.84 -6.99
C LEU A 49 -2.82 -8.05 -8.30
N PRO A 50 -3.52 -8.02 -9.45
CA PRO A 50 -2.89 -8.09 -10.76
C PRO A 50 -1.85 -7.00 -10.92
N GLN A 51 -0.79 -7.31 -11.65
CA GLN A 51 0.29 -6.40 -11.95
C GLN A 51 0.00 -5.67 -13.26
N VAL A 52 0.50 -4.44 -13.40
CA VAL A 52 0.37 -3.64 -14.63
C VAL A 52 1.70 -2.99 -15.00
N PHE A 53 1.85 -2.56 -16.24
CA PHE A 53 3.08 -1.93 -16.73
C PHE A 53 2.82 -0.50 -17.21
N LEU A 54 3.06 0.49 -16.34
CA LEU A 54 2.75 1.91 -16.59
C LEU A 54 3.48 2.54 -17.79
N ASN A 55 4.42 1.82 -18.41
CA ASN A 55 5.21 2.28 -19.54
C ASN A 55 4.38 2.56 -20.81
N ASP A 56 3.22 1.92 -20.93
CA ASP A 56 2.18 2.29 -21.90
C ASP A 56 0.82 2.28 -21.18
N LEU A 57 0.12 3.42 -21.21
CA LEU A 57 -1.15 3.57 -20.51
C LEU A 57 -2.30 2.84 -21.21
N ASP A 58 -2.24 2.65 -22.53
CA ASP A 58 -3.29 1.93 -23.24
C ASP A 58 -3.23 0.44 -22.91
N ASP A 59 -2.02 -0.14 -22.88
CA ASP A 59 -1.81 -1.52 -22.40
C ASP A 59 -2.20 -1.67 -20.91
N THR A 60 -1.80 -0.71 -20.07
CA THR A 60 -2.17 -0.70 -18.63
C THR A 60 -3.69 -0.71 -18.47
N ILE A 61 -4.41 0.16 -19.18
CA ILE A 61 -5.87 0.27 -19.08
C ILE A 61 -6.54 -1.01 -19.57
N ALA A 62 -6.06 -1.60 -20.67
CA ALA A 62 -6.58 -2.87 -21.17
C ALA A 62 -6.39 -4.01 -20.15
N ASP A 63 -5.23 -4.06 -19.49
CA ASP A 63 -4.94 -5.06 -18.45
C ASP A 63 -5.82 -4.86 -17.21
N LEU A 64 -6.16 -3.62 -16.83
CA LEU A 64 -7.08 -3.33 -15.73
C LEU A 64 -8.54 -3.70 -16.06
N GLN A 65 -8.98 -3.45 -17.30
CA GLN A 65 -10.30 -3.88 -17.77
C GLN A 65 -10.42 -5.39 -17.70
N LEU A 66 -9.42 -6.13 -18.23
CA LEU A 66 -9.38 -7.57 -18.15
C LEU A 66 -9.31 -8.07 -16.69
N ALA A 67 -8.58 -7.38 -15.81
CA ALA A 67 -8.54 -7.72 -14.39
C ALA A 67 -9.93 -7.61 -13.75
N ALA A 68 -10.66 -6.52 -14.02
CA ALA A 68 -12.02 -6.32 -13.53
C ALA A 68 -12.99 -7.38 -14.09
N GLU A 69 -12.88 -7.73 -15.38
CA GLU A 69 -13.67 -8.83 -15.99
C GLU A 69 -13.43 -10.19 -15.31
N ASN A 70 -12.22 -10.43 -14.81
CA ASN A 70 -11.87 -11.63 -14.03
C ASN A 70 -12.23 -11.52 -12.53
N GLY A 71 -12.94 -10.46 -12.12
CA GLY A 71 -13.43 -10.30 -10.76
C GLY A 71 -12.39 -9.77 -9.75
N PHE A 72 -11.25 -9.27 -10.23
CA PHE A 72 -10.31 -8.55 -9.36
C PHE A 72 -10.89 -7.20 -8.95
N ARG A 73 -10.61 -6.83 -7.70
CA ARG A 73 -11.19 -5.65 -7.03
C ARG A 73 -10.13 -4.58 -6.73
N SER A 74 -8.88 -4.92 -6.99
CA SER A 74 -7.68 -4.16 -6.69
C SER A 74 -6.60 -4.54 -7.70
N PHE A 75 -5.56 -3.73 -7.82
CA PHE A 75 -4.36 -4.03 -8.57
C PHE A 75 -3.12 -3.43 -7.89
N MET A 76 -1.94 -3.91 -8.28
CA MET A 76 -0.67 -3.38 -7.82
C MET A 76 -0.23 -2.20 -8.70
N LEU A 77 -0.32 -0.97 -8.18
CA LEU A 77 0.25 0.21 -8.80
C LEU A 77 1.76 0.23 -8.54
N PRO A 78 2.62 0.08 -9.57
CA PRO A 78 4.05 0.18 -9.38
C PRO A 78 4.45 1.62 -9.05
N ALA A 79 5.38 1.80 -8.11
CA ALA A 79 5.96 3.10 -7.85
C ALA A 79 6.84 3.56 -9.03
N VAL A 80 6.95 4.87 -9.21
CA VAL A 80 7.73 5.49 -10.30
C VAL A 80 9.04 6.05 -9.75
N PRO A 81 10.20 5.42 -10.04
CA PRO A 81 11.51 5.96 -9.67
C PRO A 81 11.80 7.29 -10.36
N PRO A 82 12.51 8.24 -9.70
CA PRO A 82 12.78 9.55 -10.28
C PRO A 82 13.73 9.50 -11.50
N ASP A 83 14.54 8.45 -11.60
CA ASP A 83 15.49 8.18 -12.69
C ASP A 83 14.89 7.26 -13.78
N SER A 84 13.61 6.90 -13.67
CA SER A 84 12.95 6.04 -14.66
C SER A 84 12.66 6.75 -15.99
N GLY A 85 12.68 8.08 -16.03
CA GLY A 85 12.26 8.86 -17.19
C GLY A 85 10.75 8.86 -17.44
N MET A 86 9.96 8.21 -16.59
CA MET A 86 8.50 8.26 -16.59
C MET A 86 8.01 9.49 -15.79
N PRO A 87 6.86 10.09 -16.16
CA PRO A 87 6.24 11.13 -15.35
C PRO A 87 5.93 10.62 -13.94
N GLY A 88 6.14 11.46 -12.93
CA GLY A 88 5.74 11.14 -11.55
C GLY A 88 4.21 11.04 -11.44
N LEU A 89 3.71 10.31 -10.44
CA LEU A 89 2.25 10.10 -10.26
C LEU A 89 1.43 11.38 -10.00
N TYR A 90 2.08 12.54 -9.84
CA TYR A 90 1.45 13.86 -9.78
C TYR A 90 1.11 14.43 -11.18
N ASP A 91 1.60 13.81 -12.25
CA ASP A 91 1.41 14.28 -13.62
C ASP A 91 -0.01 13.95 -14.13
N PRO A 92 -0.73 14.91 -14.74
CA PRO A 92 -2.08 14.69 -15.28
C PRO A 92 -2.18 13.63 -16.38
N VAL A 93 -1.06 13.16 -16.96
CA VAL A 93 -1.06 12.04 -17.92
C VAL A 93 -1.75 10.79 -17.33
N TYR A 94 -1.66 10.60 -16.01
CA TYR A 94 -2.30 9.47 -15.32
C TYR A 94 -3.78 9.69 -15.02
N ASP A 95 -4.39 10.83 -15.33
CA ASP A 95 -5.84 11.05 -15.13
C ASP A 95 -6.69 10.04 -15.90
N ARG A 96 -6.20 9.54 -17.05
CA ARG A 96 -6.84 8.45 -17.79
C ARG A 96 -6.85 7.13 -17.00
N LEU A 97 -5.76 6.85 -16.28
CA LEU A 97 -5.66 5.68 -15.41
C LEU A 97 -6.61 5.82 -14.21
N TRP A 98 -6.61 6.98 -13.57
CA TRP A 98 -7.48 7.30 -12.43
C TRP A 98 -8.97 7.21 -12.79
N ALA A 99 -9.37 7.72 -13.96
CA ALA A 99 -10.72 7.59 -14.47
C ALA A 99 -11.14 6.12 -14.64
N VAL A 100 -10.26 5.28 -15.21
CA VAL A 100 -10.53 3.85 -15.39
C VAL A 100 -10.63 3.13 -14.05
N CYS A 101 -9.75 3.44 -13.09
CA CYS A 101 -9.84 2.86 -11.74
C CYS A 101 -11.17 3.20 -11.05
N ARG A 102 -11.65 4.45 -11.19
CA ARG A 102 -12.97 4.85 -10.70
C ARG A 102 -14.09 4.07 -11.39
N ASP A 103 -14.08 4.04 -12.72
CA ASP A 103 -15.17 3.44 -13.52
C ASP A 103 -15.28 1.93 -13.31
N LEU A 104 -14.15 1.26 -13.06
CA LEU A 104 -14.08 -0.16 -12.73
C LEU A 104 -14.21 -0.45 -11.22
N ASP A 105 -14.34 0.59 -10.38
CA ASP A 105 -14.34 0.51 -8.91
C ASP A 105 -13.13 -0.30 -8.39
N LEU A 106 -11.95 -0.11 -8.99
CA LEU A 106 -10.71 -0.78 -8.59
C LEU A 106 -10.01 -0.01 -7.47
N VAL A 107 -9.62 -0.75 -6.43
CA VAL A 107 -8.74 -0.24 -5.38
C VAL A 107 -7.32 -0.13 -5.94
N VAL A 108 -6.73 1.05 -5.85
CA VAL A 108 -5.34 1.29 -6.22
C VAL A 108 -4.46 0.90 -5.04
N THR A 109 -3.73 -0.21 -5.12
CA THR A 109 -2.83 -0.62 -4.03
C THR A 109 -1.38 -0.41 -4.40
N GLN A 110 -0.62 0.25 -3.55
CA GLN A 110 0.82 0.38 -3.70
C GLN A 110 1.55 -0.30 -2.53
N HIS A 111 2.59 -1.03 -2.87
CA HIS A 111 3.43 -1.75 -1.93
C HIS A 111 4.73 -1.01 -1.64
N GLY A 112 5.23 -1.13 -0.40
CA GLY A 112 6.57 -0.70 0.00
C GLY A 112 7.68 -1.40 -0.79
N GLY A 113 8.93 -0.98 -0.57
CA GLY A 113 10.10 -1.59 -1.22
C GLY A 113 10.21 -1.33 -2.74
N SER A 114 9.51 -0.32 -3.25
CA SER A 114 9.55 0.08 -4.66
C SER A 114 9.66 1.60 -4.83
N GLY A 115 10.09 2.06 -6.02
CA GLY A 115 10.16 3.49 -6.35
C GLY A 115 11.51 4.15 -6.07
N ASN A 116 12.47 3.42 -5.50
CA ASN A 116 13.84 3.89 -5.36
C ASN A 116 14.55 4.03 -6.70
N PRO A 117 15.45 5.03 -6.83
CA PRO A 117 16.35 5.10 -7.97
C PRO A 117 17.41 3.99 -7.94
N SER A 118 18.14 3.84 -9.02
CA SER A 118 19.33 3.01 -9.05
C SER A 118 20.44 3.64 -8.21
N TYR A 119 20.90 2.93 -7.17
CA TYR A 119 22.07 3.33 -6.37
C TYR A 119 23.40 2.83 -6.97
N GLY A 120 23.35 2.08 -8.08
CA GLY A 120 24.51 1.42 -8.68
C GLY A 120 25.15 0.38 -7.76
N ASP A 121 26.42 0.06 -8.03
CA ASP A 121 27.15 -1.03 -7.36
C ASP A 121 28.12 -0.55 -6.27
N ALA A 122 27.95 0.68 -5.78
CA ALA A 122 28.80 1.22 -4.72
C ALA A 122 28.69 0.34 -3.45
N PRO A 123 29.76 0.18 -2.64
CA PRO A 123 29.73 -0.70 -1.47
C PRO A 123 28.60 -0.41 -0.47
N ALA A 124 28.16 0.85 -0.38
CA ALA A 124 27.08 1.29 0.51
C ALA A 124 25.70 1.35 -0.18
N ALA A 125 25.57 0.99 -1.46
CA ALA A 125 24.34 1.15 -2.24
C ALA A 125 23.13 0.47 -1.59
N ASN A 126 23.29 -0.77 -1.12
CA ASN A 126 22.23 -1.50 -0.42
C ASN A 126 21.83 -0.83 0.91
N LEU A 127 22.77 -0.21 1.62
CA LEU A 127 22.46 0.53 2.84
C LEU A 127 21.71 1.83 2.52
N MET A 128 22.10 2.55 1.47
CA MET A 128 21.38 3.75 1.02
C MET A 128 19.97 3.41 0.59
N TYR A 129 19.80 2.33 -0.18
CA TYR A 129 18.49 1.77 -0.50
C TYR A 129 17.65 1.55 0.76
N LEU A 130 18.16 0.81 1.75
CA LEU A 130 17.40 0.52 2.99
C LEU A 130 17.01 1.79 3.77
N LEU A 131 17.86 2.81 3.79
CA LEU A 131 17.58 4.06 4.49
C LEU A 131 16.56 4.94 3.76
N GLU A 132 16.46 4.84 2.43
CA GLU A 132 15.64 5.73 1.60
C GLU A 132 14.37 5.06 1.05
N VAL A 133 14.23 3.73 1.09
CA VAL A 133 12.99 3.01 0.75
C VAL A 133 11.75 3.65 1.38
N PRO A 134 11.73 3.98 2.70
CA PRO A 134 10.55 4.62 3.29
C PRO A 134 10.19 5.93 2.57
N PHE A 135 11.18 6.79 2.31
CA PHE A 135 10.95 8.06 1.61
C PHE A 135 10.33 7.85 0.21
N PHE A 136 10.90 6.93 -0.57
CA PHE A 136 10.43 6.67 -1.94
C PHE A 136 9.05 5.98 -2.00
N ALA A 137 8.71 5.19 -1.00
CA ALA A 137 7.39 4.59 -0.86
C ALA A 137 6.34 5.64 -0.41
N HIS A 138 6.67 6.44 0.61
CA HIS A 138 5.76 7.41 1.23
C HIS A 138 5.40 8.57 0.31
N ARG A 139 6.34 9.07 -0.49
CA ARG A 139 6.15 10.28 -1.31
C ARG A 139 4.97 10.20 -2.30
N ASN A 140 4.54 8.99 -2.65
CA ASN A 140 3.41 8.80 -3.54
C ASN A 140 2.09 9.29 -2.91
N LEU A 141 1.98 9.27 -1.58
CA LEU A 141 0.86 9.90 -0.88
C LEU A 141 0.77 11.39 -1.23
N SER A 142 1.90 12.09 -1.10
CA SER A 142 2.01 13.52 -1.42
C SER A 142 1.77 13.79 -2.90
N HIS A 143 2.23 12.90 -3.79
CA HIS A 143 1.95 13.02 -5.22
C HIS A 143 0.45 13.01 -5.49
N LEU A 144 -0.29 12.03 -4.99
CA LEU A 144 -1.73 11.90 -5.26
C LEU A 144 -2.54 13.00 -4.57
N ILE A 145 -2.24 13.31 -3.30
CA ILE A 145 -2.96 14.35 -2.56
C ILE A 145 -2.67 15.74 -3.14
N MET A 146 -1.40 16.15 -3.19
CA MET A 146 -1.06 17.55 -3.47
C MET A 146 -1.24 17.93 -4.95
N SER A 147 -1.27 16.94 -5.86
CA SER A 147 -1.63 17.18 -7.26
C SER A 147 -3.14 17.18 -7.51
N GLY A 148 -3.96 16.93 -6.48
CA GLY A 148 -5.41 16.95 -6.56
C GLY A 148 -6.04 15.74 -7.25
N VAL A 149 -5.36 14.59 -7.31
CA VAL A 149 -5.95 13.36 -7.89
C VAL A 149 -7.25 13.01 -7.18
N PHE A 150 -7.27 13.07 -5.84
CA PHE A 150 -8.47 12.77 -5.05
C PHE A 150 -9.55 13.85 -5.12
N GLU A 151 -9.22 15.08 -5.52
CA GLU A 151 -10.23 16.11 -5.83
C GLU A 151 -10.90 15.82 -7.19
N ARG A 152 -10.11 15.42 -8.20
CA ARG A 152 -10.64 15.07 -9.52
C ARG A 152 -11.39 13.74 -9.52
N PHE A 153 -10.98 12.81 -8.66
CA PHE A 153 -11.52 11.44 -8.58
C PHE A 153 -11.84 11.07 -7.11
N PRO A 154 -12.89 11.68 -6.52
CA PRO A 154 -13.18 11.55 -5.10
C PRO A 154 -13.56 10.14 -4.64
N GLU A 155 -13.97 9.26 -5.55
CA GLU A 155 -14.35 7.88 -5.26
C GLU A 155 -13.17 6.89 -5.24
N LEU A 156 -11.96 7.32 -5.64
CA LEU A 156 -10.80 6.43 -5.65
C LEU A 156 -10.44 5.95 -4.26
N LYS A 157 -10.18 4.65 -4.15
CA LYS A 157 -9.60 4.05 -2.95
C LYS A 157 -8.13 3.75 -3.18
N TYR A 158 -7.28 4.30 -2.33
CA TYR A 158 -5.84 4.11 -2.36
C TYR A 158 -5.36 3.39 -1.11
N VAL A 159 -4.62 2.29 -1.28
CA VAL A 159 -4.08 1.49 -0.17
C VAL A 159 -2.55 1.51 -0.21
N MET A 160 -1.94 1.94 0.89
CA MET A 160 -0.48 1.90 1.08
C MET A 160 -0.13 0.69 1.96
N THR A 161 0.51 -0.32 1.39
CA THR A 161 0.81 -1.59 2.07
C THR A 161 2.29 -1.71 2.37
N GLU A 162 2.63 -2.20 3.58
CA GLU A 162 4.02 -2.47 3.99
C GLU A 162 4.92 -1.21 4.07
N GLN A 163 4.36 -0.10 4.55
CA GLN A 163 5.09 1.19 4.64
C GLN A 163 5.15 1.77 6.06
N GLY A 164 4.68 1.02 7.07
CA GLY A 164 4.42 1.54 8.41
C GLY A 164 3.23 2.51 8.46
N VAL A 165 2.91 2.99 9.65
CA VAL A 165 1.74 3.84 9.95
C VAL A 165 2.18 5.17 10.57
N ALA A 166 3.15 5.17 11.47
CA ALA A 166 3.49 6.35 12.27
C ALA A 166 3.90 7.59 11.46
N TRP A 167 4.57 7.40 10.32
CA TRP A 167 5.05 8.47 9.44
C TRP A 167 3.91 9.37 8.92
N VAL A 168 2.72 8.80 8.71
CA VAL A 168 1.56 9.51 8.15
C VAL A 168 1.19 10.73 8.97
N LEU A 169 1.32 10.64 10.30
CA LEU A 169 0.95 11.73 11.21
C LEU A 169 1.76 13.00 10.96
N GLU A 170 3.07 12.87 10.73
CA GLU A 170 3.93 14.01 10.45
C GLU A 170 3.76 14.50 9.01
N ASP A 171 3.64 13.57 8.05
CA ASP A 171 3.49 13.91 6.65
C ASP A 171 2.17 14.66 6.36
N LEU A 172 1.06 14.25 6.97
CA LEU A 172 -0.22 14.97 6.88
C LEU A 172 -0.12 16.36 7.53
N ARG A 173 0.51 16.47 8.72
CA ARG A 173 0.71 17.78 9.37
C ARG A 173 1.52 18.72 8.48
N ARG A 174 2.57 18.21 7.86
CA ARG A 174 3.42 18.96 6.93
C ARG A 174 2.63 19.41 5.70
N MET A 175 1.89 18.50 5.06
CA MET A 175 1.07 18.84 3.89
C MET A 175 -0.04 19.84 4.23
N ASP A 176 -0.74 19.69 5.35
CA ASP A 176 -1.73 20.66 5.84
C ASP A 176 -1.11 22.03 6.08
N GLY A 177 0.11 22.08 6.64
CA GLY A 177 0.87 23.31 6.81
C GLY A 177 1.20 23.99 5.49
N TYR A 178 1.63 23.22 4.48
CA TYR A 178 1.88 23.75 3.14
C TYR A 178 0.58 24.24 2.49
N HIS A 179 -0.50 23.48 2.57
CA HIS A 179 -1.82 23.88 2.05
C HIS A 179 -2.28 25.21 2.65
N TYR A 180 -2.16 25.37 3.97
CA TYR A 180 -2.46 26.64 4.66
C TYR A 180 -1.58 27.78 4.14
N GLN A 181 -0.27 27.58 4.00
CA GLN A 181 0.64 28.59 3.47
C GLN A 181 0.31 28.96 2.02
N MET A 182 0.04 27.97 1.16
CA MET A 182 -0.37 28.19 -0.23
C MET A 182 -1.63 29.07 -0.31
N SER A 183 -2.58 28.93 0.61
CA SER A 183 -3.79 29.79 0.66
C SER A 183 -3.50 31.28 0.90
N SER A 184 -2.32 31.60 1.46
CA SER A 184 -1.80 32.97 1.62
C SER A 184 -1.00 33.47 0.40
N GLY A 185 -0.91 32.66 -0.65
CA GLY A 185 -0.24 32.97 -1.92
C GLY A 185 1.24 32.59 -1.97
N ARG A 186 1.83 32.04 -0.89
CA ARG A 186 3.27 31.70 -0.82
C ARG A 186 3.59 30.55 0.13
N VAL A 187 4.62 29.78 -0.19
CA VAL A 187 5.29 28.83 0.70
C VAL A 187 6.79 29.13 0.67
N GLY A 188 7.31 29.77 1.72
CA GLY A 188 8.67 30.29 1.73
C GLY A 188 8.93 31.26 0.56
N GLU A 189 9.92 30.93 -0.27
CA GLU A 189 10.29 31.75 -1.45
C GLU A 189 9.44 31.47 -2.69
N LEU A 190 8.59 30.44 -2.66
CA LEU A 190 7.77 30.03 -3.79
C LEU A 190 6.41 30.74 -3.76
N GLY A 191 6.03 31.35 -4.89
CA GLY A 191 4.68 31.88 -5.09
C GLY A 191 3.72 30.78 -5.51
N PHE A 192 2.52 30.79 -4.94
CA PHE A 192 1.46 29.84 -5.25
C PHE A 192 0.19 30.59 -5.67
N PRO A 193 -0.25 30.43 -6.93
CA PRO A 193 -1.47 31.07 -7.37
C PRO A 193 -2.69 30.31 -6.78
N ALA A 194 -3.80 31.03 -6.60
CA ALA A 194 -4.95 30.53 -5.85
C ALA A 194 -5.57 29.25 -6.46
N GLU A 195 -5.47 29.09 -7.77
CA GLU A 195 -5.96 27.92 -8.52
C GLU A 195 -5.21 26.62 -8.22
N LEU A 196 -3.99 26.68 -7.63
CA LEU A 196 -3.26 25.50 -7.19
C LEU A 196 -3.60 25.10 -5.74
N VAL A 197 -4.39 25.90 -5.03
CA VAL A 197 -4.83 25.60 -3.67
C VAL A 197 -6.03 24.66 -3.73
N LEU A 198 -5.87 23.44 -3.23
CA LEU A 198 -6.95 22.46 -3.20
C LEU A 198 -8.09 22.91 -2.27
N PRO A 199 -9.36 22.57 -2.56
CA PRO A 199 -10.49 22.96 -1.72
C PRO A 199 -10.43 22.41 -0.29
N LYS A 200 -10.10 21.13 -0.12
CA LYS A 200 -9.93 20.48 1.19
C LYS A 200 -8.46 20.46 1.61
N LYS A 201 -8.22 20.30 2.91
CA LYS A 201 -6.88 20.05 3.44
C LYS A 201 -6.40 18.64 3.05
N PRO A 202 -5.09 18.44 2.90
CA PRO A 202 -4.49 17.13 2.69
C PRO A 202 -4.97 16.02 3.63
N SER A 203 -5.11 16.30 4.93
CA SER A 203 -5.65 15.34 5.91
C SER A 203 -7.09 14.92 5.63
N GLU A 204 -7.91 15.79 5.05
CA GLU A 204 -9.30 15.47 4.67
C GLU A 204 -9.34 14.56 3.43
N TYR A 205 -8.44 14.75 2.46
CA TYR A 205 -8.32 13.81 1.33
C TYR A 205 -7.76 12.45 1.77
N PHE A 206 -6.83 12.43 2.73
CA PHE A 206 -6.38 11.18 3.34
C PHE A 206 -7.56 10.43 3.99
N ASP A 207 -8.35 11.13 4.80
CA ASP A 207 -9.53 10.53 5.44
C ASP A 207 -10.61 10.12 4.43
N GLN A 208 -10.68 10.76 3.26
CA GLN A 208 -11.63 10.37 2.21
C GLN A 208 -11.15 9.15 1.39
N ASN A 209 -9.88 9.11 0.99
CA ASN A 209 -9.43 8.26 -0.12
C ASN A 209 -8.36 7.22 0.26
N VAL A 210 -7.76 7.30 1.44
CA VAL A 210 -6.55 6.52 1.75
C VAL A 210 -6.80 5.54 2.90
N TRP A 211 -6.22 4.35 2.75
CA TRP A 211 -6.12 3.30 3.76
C TRP A 211 -4.69 2.75 3.82
N ILE A 212 -4.34 2.13 4.94
CA ILE A 212 -3.00 1.57 5.20
C ILE A 212 -3.10 0.06 5.45
N GLY A 213 -2.37 -0.72 4.66
CA GLY A 213 -2.06 -2.11 4.97
C GLY A 213 -0.86 -2.15 5.93
N ALA A 214 -1.14 -2.15 7.23
CA ALA A 214 -0.14 -2.20 8.28
C ALA A 214 0.44 -3.60 8.40
N SER A 215 1.53 -3.85 7.68
CA SER A 215 2.33 -5.06 7.82
C SER A 215 3.06 -5.06 9.16
N PHE A 216 2.88 -6.13 9.94
CA PHE A 216 3.64 -6.42 11.17
C PHE A 216 3.83 -5.24 12.15
N PRO A 217 2.78 -4.46 12.51
CA PRO A 217 2.94 -3.27 13.35
C PRO A 217 3.53 -3.63 14.72
N SER A 218 4.60 -2.95 15.11
CA SER A 218 5.15 -3.03 16.47
C SER A 218 4.18 -2.37 17.48
N PRO A 219 4.43 -2.47 18.80
CA PRO A 219 3.63 -1.74 19.79
C PRO A 219 3.60 -0.22 19.55
N SER A 220 4.71 0.39 19.09
CA SER A 220 4.73 1.82 18.77
C SER A 220 3.91 2.17 17.53
N GLU A 221 3.87 1.27 16.53
CA GLU A 221 2.99 1.41 15.37
C GLU A 221 1.52 1.25 15.77
N ALA A 222 1.20 0.33 16.69
CA ALA A 222 -0.15 0.21 17.24
C ALA A 222 -0.63 1.50 17.92
N GLU A 223 0.22 2.17 18.70
CA GLU A 223 -0.10 3.50 19.25
C GLU A 223 -0.33 4.55 18.15
N ALA A 224 0.42 4.49 17.05
CA ALA A 224 0.23 5.39 15.93
C ALA A 224 -1.08 5.13 15.17
N ILE A 225 -1.50 3.87 15.04
CA ILE A 225 -2.77 3.49 14.41
C ILE A 225 -3.94 4.19 15.10
N ARG A 226 -3.97 4.22 16.44
CA ARG A 226 -5.02 4.91 17.20
C ARG A 226 -5.07 6.42 16.92
N LYS A 227 -3.93 7.04 16.58
CA LYS A 227 -3.83 8.47 16.23
C LYS A 227 -4.21 8.75 14.78
N VAL A 228 -3.90 7.83 13.85
CA VAL A 228 -4.29 7.94 12.44
C VAL A 228 -5.79 7.73 12.27
N GLY A 229 -6.37 6.83 13.06
CA GLY A 229 -7.76 6.40 12.94
C GLY A 229 -7.83 4.93 12.57
N ILE A 230 -8.46 4.14 13.45
CA ILE A 230 -8.49 2.67 13.32
C ILE A 230 -9.25 2.25 12.05
N HIS A 231 -10.26 3.01 11.64
CA HIS A 231 -11.03 2.82 10.39
C HIS A 231 -10.19 2.96 9.11
N LYS A 232 -8.94 3.42 9.21
CA LYS A 232 -8.01 3.58 8.08
C LYS A 232 -6.99 2.48 7.95
N VAL A 233 -6.93 1.53 8.88
CA VAL A 233 -5.82 0.58 8.95
C VAL A 233 -6.32 -0.86 8.86
N MET A 234 -5.67 -1.65 8.02
CA MET A 234 -5.88 -3.10 7.92
C MET A 234 -4.59 -3.81 8.34
N TRP A 235 -4.68 -4.81 9.20
CA TRP A 235 -3.50 -5.59 9.58
C TRP A 235 -3.06 -6.53 8.45
N GLY A 236 -1.74 -6.68 8.29
CA GLY A 236 -1.13 -7.65 7.38
C GLY A 236 -0.01 -8.43 8.05
N SER A 237 0.09 -9.74 7.76
CA SER A 237 1.19 -10.57 8.29
C SER A 237 2.49 -10.42 7.51
N ASP A 238 2.38 -9.99 6.25
CA ASP A 238 3.43 -9.96 5.23
C ASP A 238 4.11 -11.33 4.99
N TYR A 239 3.29 -12.37 4.85
CA TYR A 239 3.80 -13.70 4.55
C TYR A 239 4.23 -13.77 3.07
N PRO A 240 5.39 -14.37 2.73
CA PRO A 240 6.30 -15.15 3.57
C PRO A 240 7.60 -14.42 3.96
N HIS A 241 7.59 -13.09 4.01
CA HIS A 241 8.81 -12.31 4.22
C HIS A 241 9.46 -12.54 5.59
N HIS A 242 10.77 -12.31 5.66
CA HIS A 242 11.55 -12.49 6.89
C HIS A 242 11.22 -11.43 7.95
N GLU A 243 10.90 -10.23 7.49
CA GLU A 243 10.38 -9.10 8.25
C GLU A 243 8.91 -9.29 8.68
N GLY A 244 8.20 -10.25 8.06
CA GLY A 244 6.83 -10.62 8.37
C GLY A 244 6.68 -11.32 9.73
N THR A 245 5.43 -11.59 10.11
CA THR A 245 5.11 -12.14 11.44
C THR A 245 5.07 -13.65 11.51
N PHE A 246 5.06 -14.35 10.36
CA PHE A 246 5.00 -15.81 10.33
C PHE A 246 6.33 -16.44 10.78
N PRO A 247 6.33 -17.53 11.57
CA PRO A 247 5.19 -18.29 12.09
C PRO A 247 4.62 -17.78 13.43
N TYR A 248 5.10 -16.62 13.90
CA TYR A 248 4.79 -16.05 15.22
C TYR A 248 3.58 -15.10 15.25
N ASN A 249 2.65 -15.19 14.29
CA ASN A 249 1.48 -14.31 14.16
C ASN A 249 0.72 -14.11 15.48
N ARG A 250 0.44 -15.20 16.22
CA ARG A 250 -0.32 -15.12 17.48
C ARG A 250 0.42 -14.37 18.57
N VAL A 251 1.75 -14.53 18.64
CA VAL A 251 2.60 -13.78 19.58
C VAL A 251 2.66 -12.31 19.17
N HIS A 252 2.75 -12.02 17.86
CA HIS A 252 2.70 -10.65 17.34
C HIS A 252 1.42 -9.93 17.74
N LEU A 253 0.26 -10.53 17.47
CA LEU A 253 -1.03 -9.91 17.76
C LEU A 253 -1.17 -9.56 19.25
N ARG A 254 -0.84 -10.50 20.14
CA ARG A 254 -0.82 -10.27 21.59
C ARG A 254 0.15 -9.17 22.00
N ARG A 255 1.33 -9.11 21.38
CA ARG A 255 2.37 -8.13 21.71
C ARG A 255 1.94 -6.70 21.37
N SER A 256 1.29 -6.51 20.22
CA SER A 256 0.95 -5.17 19.73
C SER A 256 -0.46 -4.71 20.09
N PHE A 257 -1.38 -5.64 20.42
CA PHE A 257 -2.81 -5.34 20.53
C PHE A 257 -3.50 -5.89 21.79
N SER A 258 -2.77 -6.37 22.80
CA SER A 258 -3.41 -6.99 23.99
C SER A 258 -4.24 -6.06 24.87
N ASP A 259 -4.04 -4.75 24.74
CA ASP A 259 -4.78 -3.70 25.46
C ASP A 259 -5.93 -3.10 24.62
N TRP A 260 -6.24 -3.66 23.45
CA TRP A 260 -7.29 -3.16 22.56
C TRP A 260 -8.64 -3.79 22.89
N ASP A 261 -9.71 -3.02 22.71
CA ASP A 261 -11.07 -3.55 22.88
C ASP A 261 -11.50 -4.40 21.68
N GLU A 262 -12.56 -5.19 21.86
CA GLU A 262 -13.05 -6.09 20.82
C GLU A 262 -13.49 -5.35 19.55
N ALA A 263 -14.07 -4.16 19.66
CA ALA A 263 -14.58 -3.42 18.52
C ALA A 263 -13.44 -2.90 17.63
N ASP A 264 -12.38 -2.37 18.24
CA ASP A 264 -11.18 -1.92 17.55
C ASP A 264 -10.46 -3.09 16.87
N LEU A 265 -10.33 -4.23 17.57
CA LEU A 265 -9.75 -5.45 17.00
C LEU A 265 -10.54 -5.97 15.79
N ARG A 266 -11.87 -5.94 15.85
CA ARG A 266 -12.74 -6.32 14.72
C ARG A 266 -12.55 -5.38 13.53
N THR A 267 -12.49 -4.07 13.79
CA THR A 267 -12.29 -3.05 12.77
C THR A 267 -10.99 -3.28 11.99
N ILE A 268 -9.87 -3.42 12.68
CA ILE A 268 -8.53 -3.53 12.08
C ILE A 268 -8.22 -4.91 11.48
N PHE A 269 -8.75 -6.00 12.05
CA PHE A 269 -8.48 -7.36 11.58
C PHE A 269 -9.52 -7.90 10.60
N THR A 270 -10.68 -7.25 10.48
CA THR A 270 -11.79 -7.73 9.64
C THR A 270 -12.42 -6.60 8.83
N ASP A 271 -13.08 -5.65 9.50
CA ASP A 271 -14.11 -4.82 8.85
C ASP A 271 -13.53 -3.92 7.75
N ASN A 272 -12.39 -3.28 8.01
CA ASN A 272 -11.75 -2.41 7.02
C ASN A 272 -11.36 -3.16 5.74
N ALA A 273 -10.83 -4.38 5.87
CA ALA A 273 -10.44 -5.18 4.72
C ALA A 273 -11.66 -5.71 3.96
N VAL A 274 -12.72 -6.08 4.68
CA VAL A 274 -14.01 -6.46 4.11
C VAL A 274 -14.60 -5.31 3.30
N GLU A 275 -14.59 -4.09 3.81
CA GLU A 275 -15.13 -2.92 3.12
C GLU A 275 -14.29 -2.52 1.90
N VAL A 276 -12.98 -2.37 2.08
CA VAL A 276 -12.07 -1.88 1.02
C VAL A 276 -12.03 -2.86 -0.13
N TYR A 277 -11.81 -4.15 0.15
CA TYR A 277 -11.68 -5.19 -0.87
C TYR A 277 -13.00 -5.92 -1.14
N ARG A 278 -14.11 -5.49 -0.54
CA ARG A 278 -15.46 -6.02 -0.76
C ARG A 278 -15.54 -7.54 -0.52
N PHE A 279 -14.87 -8.06 0.50
CA PHE A 279 -14.99 -9.49 0.84
C PHE A 279 -16.40 -9.82 1.34
N ASP A 280 -16.83 -11.06 1.13
CA ASP A 280 -18.05 -11.59 1.73
C ASP A 280 -17.77 -12.00 3.18
N ALA A 281 -18.21 -11.17 4.13
CA ALA A 281 -18.01 -11.42 5.55
C ALA A 281 -18.73 -12.68 6.05
N GLU A 282 -19.89 -13.03 5.48
CA GLU A 282 -20.65 -14.22 5.88
C GLU A 282 -19.92 -15.48 5.41
N ALA A 283 -19.37 -15.48 4.20
CA ALA A 283 -18.54 -16.57 3.69
C ALA A 283 -17.22 -16.74 4.45
N LEU A 284 -16.65 -15.64 4.96
CA LEU A 284 -15.42 -15.64 5.77
C LEU A 284 -15.64 -16.10 7.21
N ALA A 285 -16.81 -15.82 7.81
CA ALA A 285 -17.11 -16.12 9.21
C ALA A 285 -16.78 -17.57 9.66
N PRO A 286 -17.18 -18.65 8.94
CA PRO A 286 -16.85 -20.02 9.36
C PRO A 286 -15.34 -20.32 9.29
N LEU A 287 -14.62 -19.68 8.36
CA LEU A 287 -13.16 -19.82 8.28
C LEU A 287 -12.49 -19.12 9.45
N ALA A 288 -12.89 -17.87 9.73
CA ALA A 288 -12.39 -17.10 10.86
C ALA A 288 -12.64 -17.81 12.19
N ALA A 289 -13.83 -18.37 12.40
CA ALA A 289 -14.15 -19.16 13.60
C ALA A 289 -13.24 -20.39 13.77
N ARG A 290 -12.78 -20.99 12.67
CA ARG A 290 -11.92 -22.19 12.69
C ARG A 290 -10.44 -21.88 12.89
N ILE A 291 -9.91 -20.82 12.27
CA ILE A 291 -8.46 -20.57 12.20
C ILE A 291 -8.02 -19.23 12.81
N GLY A 292 -8.94 -18.28 12.97
CA GLY A 292 -8.66 -16.96 13.49
C GLY A 292 -8.30 -16.98 14.97
N PRO A 293 -7.55 -15.97 15.46
CA PRO A 293 -7.32 -15.79 16.88
C PRO A 293 -8.63 -15.41 17.58
N SER A 294 -8.77 -15.79 18.86
CA SER A 294 -9.89 -15.29 19.67
C SER A 294 -9.53 -13.93 20.29
N VAL A 295 -10.55 -13.12 20.60
CA VAL A 295 -10.35 -11.84 21.35
C VAL A 295 -9.64 -12.10 22.68
N ALA A 296 -10.03 -13.14 23.41
CA ALA A 296 -9.40 -13.53 24.67
C ALA A 296 -7.92 -13.95 24.51
N GLU A 297 -7.58 -14.60 23.39
CA GLU A 297 -6.19 -14.93 23.06
C GLU A 297 -5.36 -13.67 22.84
N VAL A 298 -5.86 -12.73 22.02
CA VAL A 298 -5.17 -11.45 21.73
C VAL A 298 -5.00 -10.62 23.00
N ALA A 299 -6.02 -10.57 23.85
CA ALA A 299 -6.02 -9.80 25.11
C ALA A 299 -5.04 -10.31 26.17
N THR A 300 -4.35 -11.43 25.93
CA THR A 300 -3.33 -11.95 26.85
C THR A 300 -1.96 -11.34 26.51
N PRO A 301 -1.37 -10.48 27.35
CA PRO A 301 -0.08 -9.87 27.05
C PRO A 301 1.05 -10.89 26.87
N VAL A 302 2.06 -10.53 26.10
CA VAL A 302 3.25 -11.36 25.86
C VAL A 302 4.31 -11.08 26.93
N THR A 303 4.84 -12.13 27.55
CA THR A 303 5.99 -12.03 28.45
C THR A 303 7.30 -11.90 27.67
N LYS A 304 8.37 -11.42 28.30
CA LYS A 304 9.68 -11.25 27.63
C LYS A 304 10.24 -12.55 27.05
N ASP A 305 9.96 -13.68 27.69
CA ASP A 305 10.46 -15.00 27.27
C ASP A 305 9.69 -15.60 26.10
N GLU A 306 8.45 -15.17 25.88
CA GLU A 306 7.63 -15.56 24.72
C GLU A 306 8.04 -14.84 23.43
N ILE A 307 8.84 -13.76 23.51
CA ILE A 307 9.31 -13.04 22.31
C ILE A 307 10.34 -13.92 21.57
N PRO A 308 10.05 -14.33 20.31
CA PRO A 308 10.94 -15.20 19.55
C PRO A 308 12.33 -14.58 19.39
N ARG A 309 13.37 -15.39 19.60
CA ARG A 309 14.78 -14.94 19.54
C ARG A 309 15.35 -15.00 18.11
N ASP A 310 14.73 -15.80 17.28
CA ASP A 310 15.07 -16.11 15.89
C ASP A 310 14.24 -15.29 14.90
N ALA A 311 13.26 -14.51 15.37
CA ALA A 311 12.47 -13.64 14.49
C ALA A 311 13.32 -12.46 13.99
N LEU A 312 13.25 -12.21 12.68
CA LEU A 312 13.89 -11.08 12.02
C LEU A 312 12.94 -9.87 11.89
N SER A 313 11.68 -10.04 12.28
CA SER A 313 10.67 -8.99 12.16
C SER A 313 10.89 -7.85 13.16
N PRO A 314 10.78 -6.58 12.69
CA PRO A 314 10.92 -5.42 13.56
C PRO A 314 9.83 -5.35 14.64
N ALA A 315 8.71 -6.06 14.47
CA ALA A 315 7.67 -6.13 15.49
C ALA A 315 8.13 -6.77 16.81
N PHE A 316 9.16 -7.62 16.75
CA PHE A 316 9.74 -8.31 17.91
C PHE A 316 11.03 -7.66 18.42
N THR A 317 11.43 -6.52 17.88
CA THR A 317 12.63 -5.80 18.34
C THR A 317 12.54 -5.55 19.84
N ARG A 318 13.63 -5.86 20.54
CA ARG A 318 13.75 -5.68 21.99
C ARG A 318 14.32 -4.28 22.22
N PRO A 319 13.72 -3.47 23.11
CA PRO A 319 14.30 -2.19 23.50
C PRO A 319 15.66 -2.35 24.17
#